data_AF-A0A1X7TZP4-F1
#
_entry.id   AF-A0A1X7TZP4-F1
#
_cell.length_a   1.000
_cell.length_b   1.000
_cell.length_c   1.000
_cell.angle_alpha   90.00
_cell.angle_beta   90.00
_cell.angle_gamma   90.00
#
_symmetry.space_group_name_H-M   'P 1'
#
loop_
_entity.id
_entity.type
_entity.pdbx_description
1 polymer ?
#
loop_
_entity_poly.entity_id
_entity_poly.type
_entity_poly.pdbx_seq_one_letter_code
_entity_poly.pdbx_strand_id
1 'polypeptide(L)'
;MHTNPAGRLAHFQSNWEKVTKNRCVLNTVKEYKIEFSLIPYQTQKPYPAQLNQTQQELVSQEIKEMISTGAVTLSQTTPVGGFFSTLFLVPKKDCGQKPVINLKNLNSFL
;
A
#
# COMPACT_ATOMS: atom_id res chain seq x y z
N MET A 1 18.49 -11.20 7.46
CA MET A 1 17.60 -10.03 7.65
C MET A 1 17.66 -9.18 6.38
N HIS A 2 16.74 -9.38 5.44
CA HIS A 2 16.67 -8.55 4.23
C HIS A 2 15.95 -7.25 4.59
N THR A 3 16.68 -6.14 4.69
CA THR A 3 16.08 -4.81 4.86
C THR A 3 15.62 -4.34 3.49
N ASN A 4 14.30 -4.14 3.33
CA ASN A 4 13.74 -3.55 2.12
C ASN A 4 14.30 -2.12 1.97
N PRO A 5 15.05 -1.78 0.89
CA PRO A 5 15.68 -0.48 0.76
C PRO A 5 14.70 0.67 0.47
N ALA A 6 13.47 0.36 0.06
CA ALA A 6 12.44 1.34 -0.26
C ALA A 6 11.96 2.10 1.01
N GLY A 7 11.72 3.41 0.88
CA GLY A 7 11.20 4.23 1.99
C GLY A 7 12.23 4.80 2.97
N ARG A 8 13.54 4.54 2.78
CA ARG A 8 14.61 5.12 3.63
C ARG A 8 15.01 6.54 3.26
N LEU A 9 14.28 7.20 2.35
CA LEU A 9 14.63 8.52 1.83
C LEU A 9 14.79 9.55 2.96
N ALA A 10 13.93 9.50 3.97
CA ALA A 10 14.00 10.37 5.14
C ALA A 10 15.33 10.27 5.91
N HIS A 11 15.97 9.10 5.96
CA HIS A 11 17.28 8.93 6.60
C HIS A 11 18.43 9.63 5.87
N PHE A 12 18.22 9.98 4.60
CA PHE A 12 19.24 10.60 3.75
C PHE A 12 18.91 12.06 3.43
N GLN A 13 18.10 12.73 4.26
CA GLN A 13 17.69 14.12 4.04
C GLN A 13 18.88 15.04 3.79
N SER A 14 19.95 14.94 4.58
CA SER A 14 21.16 15.78 4.41
C SER A 14 21.88 15.56 3.08
N ASN A 15 21.73 14.40 2.44
CA ASN A 15 22.26 14.17 1.10
C ASN A 15 21.35 14.80 0.04
N TRP A 16 20.03 14.71 0.22
CA TRP A 16 19.06 15.36 -0.68
C TRP A 16 19.19 16.89 -0.68
N GLU A 17 19.48 17.51 0.47
CA GLU A 17 19.71 18.96 0.61
C GLU A 17 20.95 19.46 -0.17
N LYS A 18 21.88 18.57 -0.51
CA LYS A 18 23.03 18.86 -1.37
C LYS A 18 22.68 18.82 -2.85
N VAL A 19 21.70 17.99 -3.24
CA VAL A 19 21.31 17.76 -4.65
C VAL A 19 20.28 18.78 -5.12
N THR A 20 19.38 19.25 -4.25
CA THR A 20 18.30 20.17 -4.63
C THR A 20 17.95 21.17 -3.55
N LYS A 21 17.48 22.35 -3.97
CA LYS A 21 16.88 23.37 -3.09
C LYS A 21 15.35 23.44 -3.24
N ASN A 22 14.76 22.59 -4.08
CA ASN A 22 13.31 22.54 -4.26
C ASN A 22 12.66 22.02 -2.98
N ARG A 23 11.89 22.89 -2.31
CA ARG A 23 11.23 22.57 -1.04
C ARG A 23 10.22 21.44 -1.17
N CYS A 24 9.53 21.32 -2.31
CA CYS A 24 8.59 20.23 -2.56
C CYS A 24 9.32 18.88 -2.47
N VAL A 25 10.44 18.73 -3.19
CA VAL A 25 11.25 17.52 -3.18
C VAL A 25 11.79 17.20 -1.78
N LEU A 26 12.35 18.21 -1.09
CA LEU A 26 12.91 18.02 0.25
C LEU A 26 11.84 17.64 1.29
N ASN A 27 10.65 18.24 1.19
CA ASN A 27 9.52 17.90 2.04
C ASN A 27 9.08 16.46 1.77
N THR A 28 8.87 16.08 0.51
CA THR A 28 8.46 14.72 0.12
C THR A 28 9.44 13.64 0.59
N VAL A 29 10.75 13.92 0.54
CA VAL A 29 11.80 13.00 1.03
C VAL A 29 11.67 12.76 2.53
N LYS A 30 11.34 13.80 3.30
CA LYS A 30 11.17 13.73 4.75
C LYS A 30 9.87 13.04 5.12
N GLU A 31 8.77 13.50 4.54
CA GLU A 31 7.43 12.99 4.78
C GLU A 31 6.54 13.33 3.59
N TYR A 32 5.75 12.36 3.14
CA TYR A 32 4.73 12.59 2.12
C TYR A 32 3.37 12.23 2.68
N LYS A 33 2.53 13.26 2.79
CA LYS A 33 1.12 13.09 3.14
C LYS A 33 0.32 13.04 1.84
N ILE A 34 -0.48 12.00 1.70
CA ILE A 34 -1.45 11.93 0.61
C ILE A 34 -2.51 12.99 0.88
N GLU A 35 -2.64 13.94 -0.03
CA GLU A 35 -3.64 15.00 0.04
C GLU A 35 -4.96 14.48 -0.51
N PHE A 36 -5.89 14.16 0.39
CA PHE A 36 -7.26 13.85 0.01
C PHE A 36 -8.12 15.12 0.06
N SER A 37 -8.98 15.32 -0.94
CA SER A 37 -9.99 16.38 -1.01
C SER A 37 -11.00 16.32 0.14
N LEU A 38 -11.28 15.11 0.65
CA LEU A 38 -12.10 14.82 1.82
C LEU A 38 -11.51 13.64 2.60
N ILE A 39 -11.83 13.52 3.90
CA ILE A 39 -11.49 12.31 4.66
C ILE A 39 -12.16 11.10 3.96
N PRO A 40 -11.39 10.10 3.50
CA PRO A 40 -11.97 8.95 2.82
C PRO A 40 -12.99 8.23 3.69
N TYR A 41 -14.19 8.02 3.15
CA TYR A 41 -15.26 7.32 3.84
C TYR A 41 -15.90 6.28 2.93
N GLN A 42 -16.57 5.30 3.53
CA GLN A 42 -17.33 4.28 2.83
C GLN A 42 -18.68 4.10 3.51
N THR A 43 -19.76 4.20 2.73
CA THR A 43 -21.10 3.87 3.23
C THR A 43 -21.26 2.37 3.48
N GLN A 44 -20.59 1.55 2.66
CA GLN A 44 -20.60 0.09 2.76
C GLN A 44 -19.20 -0.46 2.49
N LYS A 45 -18.83 -1.51 3.22
CA LYS A 45 -17.61 -2.26 2.93
C LYS A 45 -17.75 -2.95 1.57
N PRO A 46 -16.68 -3.04 0.76
CA PRO A 46 -16.75 -3.75 -0.50
C PRO A 46 -16.97 -5.25 -0.24
N TYR A 47 -17.66 -5.91 -1.18
CA TYR A 47 -17.79 -7.35 -1.16
C TYR A 47 -16.41 -8.01 -1.28
N PRO A 48 -16.14 -9.09 -0.50
CA PRO A 48 -14.91 -9.86 -0.66
C PRO A 48 -14.73 -10.34 -2.10
N ALA A 49 -13.48 -10.36 -2.57
CA ALA A 49 -13.17 -10.93 -3.86
C ALA A 49 -13.52 -12.43 -3.88
N GLN A 50 -14.18 -12.87 -4.94
CA GLN A 50 -14.46 -14.30 -5.16
C GLN A 50 -13.19 -14.97 -5.66
N LEU A 51 -12.50 -15.67 -4.76
CA LEU A 51 -11.25 -16.40 -5.03
C LEU A 51 -11.49 -17.90 -4.85
N ASN A 52 -11.03 -18.71 -5.82
CA ASN A 52 -10.97 -20.15 -5.66
C ASN A 52 -9.84 -20.55 -4.68
N GLN A 53 -9.74 -21.83 -4.32
CA GLN A 53 -8.77 -22.31 -3.34
C GLN A 53 -7.32 -21.96 -3.69
N THR A 54 -6.89 -22.24 -4.93
CA THR A 54 -5.53 -21.91 -5.38
C THR A 54 -5.25 -20.41 -5.33
N GLN A 55 -6.23 -19.59 -5.70
CA GLN A 55 -6.13 -18.14 -5.62
C GLN A 55 -6.03 -17.64 -4.17
N GLN A 56 -6.80 -18.23 -3.25
CA GLN A 56 -6.71 -17.91 -1.82
C GLN A 56 -5.35 -18.24 -1.24
N GLU A 57 -4.76 -19.37 -1.62
CA GLU A 57 -3.41 -19.78 -1.21
C GLU A 57 -2.35 -18.77 -1.71
N LEU A 58 -2.42 -18.38 -2.98
CA LEU A 58 -1.53 -17.37 -3.57
C LEU A 58 -1.64 -16.01 -2.86
N VAL A 59 -2.87 -15.52 -2.62
CA VAL A 59 -3.07 -14.26 -1.89
C VAL A 59 -2.55 -14.36 -0.46
N SER A 60 -2.80 -15.48 0.21
CA SER A 60 -2.35 -15.71 1.59
C SER A 60 -0.83 -15.74 1.69
N GLN A 61 -0.15 -16.37 0.73
CA GLN A 61 1.31 -16.41 0.68
C GLN A 61 1.90 -15.01 0.51
N GLU A 62 1.38 -14.21 -0.42
CA GLU A 62 1.87 -12.84 -0.61
C GLU A 62 1.60 -11.96 0.62
N ILE A 63 0.43 -12.08 1.26
CA ILE A 63 0.15 -11.34 2.50
C ILE A 63 1.18 -11.69 3.59
N LYS A 64 1.53 -12.97 3.74
CA LYS A 64 2.59 -13.38 4.68
C LYS A 64 3.94 -12.76 4.34
N GLU A 65 4.29 -12.67 3.06
CA GLU A 65 5.52 -12.02 2.59
C GLU A 65 5.51 -10.50 2.82
N MET A 66 4.38 -9.82 2.60
CA MET A 66 4.25 -8.40 2.92
C MET A 66 4.36 -8.15 4.43
N ILE A 67 3.81 -9.04 5.26
CA ILE A 67 3.95 -8.94 6.72
C ILE A 67 5.41 -9.19 7.14
N SER A 68 6.08 -10.22 6.59
CA SER A 68 7.45 -10.56 6.96
C SER A 68 8.47 -9.47 6.57
N THR A 69 8.17 -8.73 5.51
CA THR A 69 8.97 -7.58 5.05
C THR A 69 8.59 -6.26 5.74
N GLY A 70 7.52 -6.24 6.54
CA GLY A 70 7.00 -5.06 7.21
C GLY A 70 6.27 -4.07 6.29
N ALA A 71 5.94 -4.49 5.06
CA ALA A 71 5.19 -3.66 4.12
C ALA A 71 3.73 -3.44 4.55
N VAL A 72 3.14 -4.43 5.24
CA VAL A 72 1.81 -4.32 5.85
C VAL A 72 1.84 -4.86 7.28
N THR A 73 0.89 -4.44 8.10
CA THR A 73 0.70 -4.91 9.47
C THR A 73 -0.72 -5.40 9.68
N LEU A 74 -0.89 -6.35 10.59
CA LEU A 74 -2.23 -6.80 10.99
C LEU A 74 -2.90 -5.68 11.78
N SER A 75 -4.13 -5.33 11.39
CA SER A 75 -4.95 -4.40 12.15
C SER A 75 -5.49 -5.12 13.39
N GLN A 76 -5.11 -4.67 14.59
CA GLN A 76 -5.50 -5.30 15.86
C GLN A 76 -7.00 -5.22 16.14
N THR A 77 -7.66 -4.20 15.60
CA THR A 77 -9.10 -3.97 15.73
C THR A 77 -9.66 -3.53 14.39
N THR A 78 -10.97 -3.72 14.17
CA THR A 78 -11.61 -3.09 13.01
C THR A 78 -11.84 -1.62 13.34
N PRO A 79 -11.15 -0.68 12.67
CA PRO A 79 -11.29 0.74 13.01
C PRO A 79 -12.71 1.22 12.66
N VAL A 80 -13.30 1.98 13.60
CA VAL A 80 -14.53 2.72 13.34
C VAL A 80 -14.23 3.77 12.28
N GLY A 81 -14.98 3.76 11.17
CA GLY A 81 -14.71 4.64 10.03
C GLY A 81 -13.53 4.22 9.14
N GLY A 82 -13.06 2.96 9.25
CA GLY A 82 -12.01 2.45 8.37
C GLY A 82 -12.40 2.42 6.89
N PHE A 83 -11.41 2.55 6.01
CA PHE A 83 -11.57 2.39 4.56
C PHE A 83 -11.03 1.02 4.13
N PHE A 84 -11.86 0.24 3.43
CA PHE A 84 -11.57 -1.13 3.03
C PHE A 84 -11.42 -1.21 1.50
N SER A 85 -10.34 -1.84 1.04
CA SER A 85 -10.10 -2.10 -0.38
C SER A 85 -10.00 -3.61 -0.61
N THR A 86 -10.49 -4.09 -1.75
CA THR A 86 -10.39 -5.51 -2.09
C THR A 86 -9.02 -5.84 -2.69
N LEU A 87 -8.61 -7.10 -2.55
CA LEU A 87 -7.46 -7.67 -3.25
C LEU A 87 -7.97 -8.56 -4.37
N PHE A 88 -7.40 -8.45 -5.56
CA PHE A 88 -7.70 -9.33 -6.68
C PHE A 88 -6.42 -9.74 -7.41
N LEU A 89 -6.47 -10.83 -8.15
CA LEU A 89 -5.31 -11.38 -8.84
C LEU A 89 -5.29 -10.93 -10.30
N VAL A 90 -4.11 -10.56 -10.79
CA VAL A 90 -3.87 -10.31 -12.21
C VAL A 90 -2.75 -11.22 -12.73
N PRO A 91 -2.79 -11.64 -14.01
CA PRO A 91 -1.70 -12.41 -14.60
C PRO A 91 -0.38 -11.63 -14.59
N LYS A 92 0.71 -12.33 -14.29
CA LYS A 92 2.08 -11.88 -14.56
C LYS A 92 2.49 -12.34 -15.97
N LYS A 93 3.56 -11.76 -16.51
CA LYS A 93 4.11 -12.11 -17.83
C LYS A 93 4.66 -13.54 -17.90
N ASP A 94 5.05 -14.09 -16.76
CA ASP A 94 5.74 -15.38 -16.56
C ASP A 94 4.81 -16.49 -16.05
N CYS A 95 3.55 -16.51 -16.48
CA CYS A 95 2.51 -17.48 -16.08
C CYS A 95 2.09 -17.46 -14.60
N GLY A 96 2.68 -16.60 -13.76
CA GLY A 96 2.25 -16.39 -12.37
C GLY A 96 1.04 -15.46 -12.25
N GLN A 97 0.53 -15.29 -11.03
CA GLN A 97 -0.44 -14.23 -10.69
C GLN A 97 0.18 -13.30 -9.64
N LYS A 98 -0.20 -12.02 -9.64
CA LYS A 98 0.13 -11.07 -8.56
C LYS A 98 -1.15 -10.51 -7.94
N PRO A 99 -1.21 -10.36 -6.61
CA PRO A 99 -2.30 -9.63 -5.99
C PRO A 99 -2.16 -8.12 -6.26
N VAL A 100 -3.31 -7.47 -6.41
CA VAL A 100 -3.46 -6.04 -6.64
C VAL A 100 -4.52 -5.52 -5.69
N ILE A 101 -4.20 -4.44 -4.97
CA ILE A 101 -5.15 -3.73 -4.12
C ILE A 101 -6.01 -2.83 -5.01
N ASN A 102 -7.33 -2.97 -4.93
CA ASN A 102 -8.27 -2.12 -5.66
C ASN A 102 -8.42 -0.75 -4.96
N LEU A 103 -7.62 0.21 -5.40
CA LEU A 103 -7.65 1.60 -4.88
C LEU A 103 -8.64 2.51 -5.62
N LYS A 104 -9.45 1.99 -6.56
CA LYS A 104 -10.34 2.83 -7.40
C LYS A 104 -11.23 3.76 -6.57
N ASN A 105 -11.85 3.23 -5.51
CA ASN A 105 -12.74 4.03 -4.66
C ASN A 105 -11.95 5.00 -3.76
N LEU A 106 -10.78 4.60 -3.26
CA LEU A 106 -9.93 5.49 -2.47
C LEU A 106 -9.46 6.68 -3.31
N ASN A 107 -9.13 6.43 -4.57
CA ASN A 107 -8.66 7.45 -5.49
C ASN A 107 -9.72 8.50 -5.84
N SER A 108 -11.01 8.25 -5.57
CA SER A 108 -12.05 9.29 -5.73
C SER A 108 -11.97 10.41 -4.70
N PHE A 109 -11.15 10.23 -3.66
CA PHE A 109 -10.87 11.22 -2.64
C PHE A 109 -9.58 12.01 -2.89
N LEU A 110 -8.81 11.69 -3.94
CA LEU A 110 -7.65 12.49 -4.36
C LEU A 110 -8.14 13.69 -5.19
#